data_AF-A0A835HP28-F1
#
_entry.id   AF-A0A835HP28-F1
#
_cell.length_a   1.000
_cell.length_b   1.000
_cell.length_c   1.000
_cell.angle_alpha   90.00
_cell.angle_beta   90.00
_cell.angle_gamma   90.00
#
_symmetry.space_group_name_H-M   'P 1'
#
loop_
_entity.id
_entity.type
_entity.pdbx_description
1 polymer ?
#
loop_
_entity_poly.entity_id
_entity_poly.type
_entity_poly.pdbx_seq_one_letter_code
_entity_poly.pdbx_strand_id
1 'polypeptide(L)' 'MVKMAELTGHTSRVLFMTQSPNGCTVASAAGDETLRFWNVFGTPEVVANPAPKTNLEPFASFSRIR' A
#
# COMPACT_ATOMS: atom_id res chain seq x y z
N MET A 1 -6.92 19.15 -7.13
CA MET A 1 -7.06 17.76 -6.62
C MET A 1 -7.64 16.93 -7.76
N VAL A 2 -7.01 15.80 -8.11
CA VAL A 2 -7.43 14.95 -9.24
C VAL A 2 -7.89 13.60 -8.68
N LYS A 3 -9.03 13.09 -9.16
CA LYS A 3 -9.53 11.76 -8.84
C LYS A 3 -8.72 10.72 -9.61
N MET A 4 -8.08 9.78 -8.91
CA MET A 4 -7.25 8.73 -9.53
C MET A 4 -8.05 7.50 -9.94
N ALA A 5 -9.01 7.07 -9.10
CA ALA A 5 -9.84 5.90 -9.35
C ALA A 5 -11.17 5.99 -8.59
N GLU A 6 -12.12 5.13 -8.96
CA GLU A 6 -13.37 4.88 -8.24
C GLU A 6 -13.54 3.37 -8.03
N LEU A 7 -13.83 2.96 -6.79
CA LEU A 7 -14.01 1.56 -6.44
C LEU A 7 -15.49 1.30 -6.19
N THR A 8 -16.19 0.80 -7.21
CA THR A 8 -17.61 0.47 -7.13
C THR A 8 -17.78 -1.00 -6.74
N GLY A 9 -18.59 -1.28 -5.72
CA GLY A 9 -18.91 -2.67 -5.36
C GLY A 9 -19.81 -2.83 -4.14
N HIS A 10 -19.74 -1.90 -3.18
CA HIS A 10 -20.71 -1.88 -2.09
C HIS A 10 -22.07 -1.38 -2.58
N THR A 11 -23.15 -2.00 -2.11
CA THR A 11 -24.54 -1.62 -2.44
C THR A 11 -25.15 -0.68 -1.41
N SER A 12 -24.46 -0.46 -0.30
CA SER A 12 -24.85 0.44 0.79
C SER A 12 -23.69 1.34 1.19
N ARG A 13 -23.91 2.23 2.16
CA ARG A 13 -22.89 3.17 2.64
C ARG A 13 -21.69 2.43 3.23
N VAL A 14 -20.50 2.82 2.81
CA VAL A 14 -19.24 2.43 3.45
C VAL A 14 -19.10 3.21 4.75
N LEU A 15 -19.01 2.51 5.87
CA LEU A 15 -18.96 3.11 7.21
C LEU A 15 -17.57 3.06 7.81
N PHE A 16 -16.76 2.08 7.40
CA PHE A 16 -15.41 1.87 7.92
C PHE A 16 -14.44 1.56 6.79
N MET A 17 -13.21 2.06 6.92
CA MET A 17 -12.10 1.81 6.01
C MET A 17 -10.79 1.71 6.78
N THR A 18 -9.90 0.84 6.34
CA THR A 18 -8.53 0.76 6.85
C THR A 18 -7.56 0.38 5.73
N GLN A 19 -6.32 0.83 5.85
CA GLN A 19 -5.25 0.48 4.93
C GLN A 19 -4.33 -0.56 5.59
N SER A 20 -3.85 -1.51 4.81
CA SER A 20 -2.82 -2.43 5.28
C SER A 20 -1.51 -1.67 5.57
N PRO A 21 -0.69 -2.12 6.53
CA PRO A 21 0.58 -1.44 6.87
C PRO A 21 1.58 -1.33 5.71
N ASN A 22 1.49 -2.23 4.73
CA ASN A 22 2.29 -2.19 3.50
C ASN A 22 1.78 -1.19 2.46
N GLY A 23 0.64 -0.54 2.71
CA GLY A 23 0.04 0.47 1.82
C GLY A 23 -0.71 -0.07 0.61
N CYS A 24 -0.59 -1.36 0.29
CA CYS A 24 -1.05 -1.92 -0.99
C CYS A 24 -2.55 -2.22 -1.05
N THR A 25 -3.13 -2.59 0.09
CA THR A 25 -4.50 -3.08 0.19
C THR A 25 -5.33 -2.17 1.08
N VAL A 26 -6.56 -1.89 0.64
CA VAL A 26 -7.57 -1.20 1.44
C VAL A 26 -8.69 -2.19 1.76
N ALA A 27 -9.08 -2.25 3.03
CA ALA A 27 -10.28 -2.96 3.46
C ALA A 27 -11.41 -1.96 3.70
N SER A 28 -12.61 -2.27 3.22
CA SER A 28 -13.83 -1.48 3.44
C SER A 28 -14.95 -2.34 4.02
N ALA A 29 -15.69 -1.78 4.97
CA ALA A 29 -16.90 -2.37 5.54
C ALA A 29 -18.09 -1.45 5.27
N ALA A 30 -19.21 -2.04 4.81
CA ALA A 30 -20.41 -1.29 4.50
C ALA A 30 -21.65 -1.89 5.16
N GLY A 31 -22.74 -1.12 5.15
CA GLY A 31 -24.06 -1.56 5.62
C GLY A 31 -24.74 -2.58 4.70
N ASP A 32 -24.05 -3.08 3.67
CA ASP A 32 -24.50 -4.21 2.84
C ASP A 32 -24.05 -5.56 3.42
N GLU A 33 -23.57 -5.55 4.67
CA GLU A 33 -23.10 -6.71 5.42
C GLU A 33 -21.88 -7.39 4.79
N THR A 34 -21.13 -6.67 3.95
CA THR A 34 -19.91 -7.18 3.32
C THR A 34 -18.65 -6.44 3.76
N LEU A 35 -17.55 -7.21 3.78
CA LEU A 35 -16.18 -6.72 3.88
C LEU A 35 -15.48 -6.96 2.54
N ARG A 36 -14.89 -5.92 1.96
CA ARG A 36 -14.18 -6.00 0.68
C ARG A 36 -12.72 -5.59 0.82
N PHE A 37 -11.85 -6.29 0.10
CA PHE A 37 -10.44 -5.97 -0.02
C PHE A 37 -10.13 -5.47 -1.42
N TRP A 38 -9.45 -4.33 -1.50
CA TRP A 38 -9.08 -3.66 -2.74
C TRP A 38 -7.57 -3.61 -2.84
N ASN A 39 -7.01 -4.21 -3.89
CA ASN A 39 -5.60 -4.01 -4.22
C ASN A 39 -5.47 -2.71 -5.03
N VAL A 40 -5.07 -1.63 -4.37
CA VAL A 40 -5.11 -0.27 -4.94
C VAL A 40 -3.77 0.10 -5.60
N PHE A 41 -2.66 -0.37 -5.03
CA PHE A 41 -1.31 0.00 -5.47
C PHE A 41 -0.47 -1.18 -5.98
N GLY A 42 -1.05 -2.38 -6.07
CA GLY A 42 -0.32 -3.60 -6.42
C GLY A 42 0.53 -4.11 -5.26
N THR A 43 1.00 -5.36 -5.35
CA THR A 43 2.17 -5.76 -4.54
C THR A 43 3.31 -4.80 -4.89
N PRO A 44 4.01 -4.22 -3.90
CA PRO A 44 5.23 -3.52 -4.22
C PRO A 44 6.09 -4.60 -4.83
N GLU A 45 6.49 -4.44 -6.10
CA GLU A 45 7.19 -5.48 -6.81
C GLU A 45 8.23 -6.07 -5.87
N VAL A 46 8.05 -7.34 -5.49
CA VAL A 46 9.19 -8.14 -5.07
C VAL A 46 10.03 -8.05 -6.30
N VAL A 47 11.00 -7.13 -6.25
CA VAL A 47 11.98 -6.98 -7.28
C VAL A 47 12.47 -8.40 -7.50
N ALA A 48 12.12 -8.98 -8.64
CA ALA A 48 12.54 -10.30 -9.03
C ALA A 48 14.07 -10.20 -9.17
N ASN A 49 14.74 -10.39 -8.03
CA ASN A 49 16.15 -10.21 -7.78
C ASN A 49 16.80 -8.95 -8.43
N PRO A 50 16.87 -7.80 -7.75
CA PRO A 50 17.98 -6.91 -8.01
C PRO A 50 19.17 -7.58 -7.33
N ALA A 51 20.14 -8.05 -8.10
CA ALA A 51 21.43 -8.46 -7.57
C ALA A 51 21.83 -7.55 -6.39
N PRO A 52 22.40 -8.10 -5.30
CA PRO A 52 22.73 -7.29 -4.12
C PRO A 52 23.64 -6.18 -4.61
N LYS A 53 23.11 -4.95 -4.71
CA LYS A 53 23.95 -3.77 -4.80
C LYS A 53 24.55 -3.66 -3.42
N THR A 54 25.67 -4.36 -3.25
CA THR A 54 26.68 -4.06 -2.24
C THR A 54 27.03 -2.59 -2.40
N ASN A 55 26.28 -1.73 -1.72
CA ASN A 55 26.77 -0.41 -1.37
C ASN A 55 27.95 -0.68 -0.44
N LEU A 56 29.17 -0.72 -1.02
CA LEU A 56 30.45 -0.92 -0.34
C LEU A 56 30.83 0.25 0.56
N GLU A 57 29.85 0.98 1.09
CA GLU A 57 30.08 2.13 1.97
C GLU A 57 29.59 1.79 3.37
N PRO A 58 30.48 1.60 4.35
CA PRO A 58 30.16 1.01 5.65
C PRO A 58 29.19 1.84 6.53
N PHE A 59 28.81 3.05 6.11
CA PHE A 59 28.04 3.98 6.95
C PHE A 59 26.90 4.72 6.22
N ALA A 60 26.35 4.18 5.13
CA ALA A 60 25.25 4.82 4.39
C ALA A 60 23.98 5.09 5.24
N SER A 61 23.84 4.41 6.39
CA SER A 61 22.70 4.55 7.30
C SER A 61 22.90 5.58 8.42
N PHE A 62 24.08 6.19 8.57
CA PHE A 62 24.31 7.17 9.62
C PHE A 62 24.50 8.56 9.02
N SER A 63 23.77 9.54 9.53
CA SER A 63 24.03 10.95 9.25
C SER A 63 25.47 11.25 9.65
N ARG A 64 26.34 11.49 8.66
CA ARG A 64 27.73 11.90 8.92
C ARG A 64 27.68 13.25 9.65
N ILE A 65 28.07 13.25 10.92
CA ILE A 65 28.35 14.49 11.65
C ILE A 65 29.60 15.09 11.00
N ARG A 66 29.50 16.35 10.53
CA ARG A 66 30.63 17.10 9.97
C ARG A 66 31.49 17.66 11.09
#